data_AF-A0A942PI20-F1
#
_entry.id   AF-A0A942PI20-F1
#
_cell.length_a   1.000
_cell.length_b   1.000
_cell.length_c   1.000
_cell.angle_alpha   90.00
_cell.angle_beta   90.00
_cell.angle_gamma   90.00
#
_symmetry.space_group_name_H-M   'P 1'
#
loop_
_entity.id
_entity.type
_entity.pdbx_description
1 polymer ?
#
loop_
_entity_poly.entity_id
_entity_poly.type
_entity_poly.pdbx_seq_one_letter_code
_entity_poly.pdbx_strand_id
1 'polypeptide(L)'
;MKSIILSLLFCCTACFVWAQTPSVDSSTASRSVMIDVSNKLKVYPNPSSNWLFVTHPVINRRGVQLLISDMNGKTVLKADVKIQTMQSILNISSLITGVYVITWSNGNERGTAMLQKN
;
A
#
# COMPACT_ATOMS: atom_id res chain seq x y z
N MET A 1 -69.91 -0.53 31.48
CA MET A 1 -70.79 -1.71 31.75
C MET A 1 -70.36 -2.84 30.83
N LYS A 2 -70.29 -4.07 31.38
CA LYS A 2 -69.97 -5.39 30.77
C LYS A 2 -68.45 -5.70 30.70
N SER A 3 -67.84 -6.21 31.79
CA SER A 3 -67.72 -7.63 32.20
C SER A 3 -67.10 -8.49 31.09
N ILE A 4 -65.85 -8.96 31.19
CA ILE A 4 -65.32 -10.01 32.09
C ILE A 4 -66.17 -11.28 32.04
N ILE A 5 -65.80 -12.15 31.10
CA ILE A 5 -66.09 -13.58 30.92
C ILE A 5 -64.89 -14.07 30.08
N LEU A 6 -64.19 -15.16 30.30
CA LEU A 6 -64.11 -16.16 31.34
C LEU A 6 -62.84 -16.94 30.99
N SER A 7 -62.06 -17.22 32.01
CA SER A 7 -60.82 -17.99 32.05
C SER A 7 -60.91 -19.40 31.46
N LEU A 8 -59.74 -19.93 31.09
CA LEU A 8 -59.31 -21.34 30.99
C LEU A 8 -59.54 -22.08 29.67
N LEU A 9 -58.46 -22.29 28.91
CA LEU A 9 -57.84 -23.60 28.61
C LEU A 9 -56.75 -23.34 27.56
N PHE A 10 -55.48 -23.30 27.95
CA PHE A 10 -54.56 -24.45 27.89
C PHE A 10 -54.22 -24.88 26.47
N CYS A 11 -52.91 -25.10 26.27
CA CYS A 11 -52.30 -25.83 25.17
C CYS A 11 -51.91 -25.02 23.92
N CYS A 12 -50.60 -24.78 23.84
CA CYS A 12 -49.79 -25.19 22.70
C CYS A 12 -50.08 -24.49 21.36
N THR A 13 -49.21 -23.55 20.99
CA THR A 13 -48.45 -23.70 19.75
C THR A 13 -47.18 -22.87 19.82
N ALA A 14 -46.06 -23.57 20.07
CA ALA A 14 -44.76 -23.20 19.57
C ALA A 14 -44.77 -23.08 18.03
N CYS A 15 -43.74 -22.41 17.49
CA CYS A 15 -43.52 -22.07 16.07
C CYS A 15 -44.41 -20.89 15.66
N PHE A 16 -43.89 -19.69 15.40
CA PHE A 16 -42.97 -19.38 14.31
C PHE A 16 -41.97 -18.31 14.77
N VAL A 17 -40.80 -18.73 15.27
CA VAL A 17 -39.61 -17.88 15.17
C VAL A 17 -39.22 -17.89 13.70
N TRP A 18 -39.25 -16.73 13.08
CA TRP A 18 -38.80 -16.50 11.71
C TRP A 18 -37.29 -16.71 11.66
N ALA A 19 -36.87 -17.95 11.44
CA ALA A 19 -35.50 -18.28 11.11
C ALA A 19 -35.23 -17.83 9.66
N GLN A 20 -35.00 -16.53 9.48
CA GLN A 20 -34.29 -16.09 8.29
C GLN A 20 -32.83 -16.44 8.48
N THR A 21 -32.41 -17.59 7.93
CA THR A 21 -30.99 -17.84 7.74
C THR A 21 -30.51 -16.86 6.68
N PRO A 22 -29.52 -15.99 6.94
CA PRO A 22 -28.88 -15.28 5.84
C PRO A 22 -28.26 -16.35 4.94
N SER A 23 -28.75 -16.46 3.71
CA SER A 23 -28.07 -17.23 2.67
C SER A 23 -26.71 -16.58 2.46
N VAL A 24 -25.67 -17.21 3.00
CA VAL A 24 -24.29 -16.83 2.74
C VAL A 24 -24.01 -17.17 1.28
N ASP A 25 -24.28 -16.21 0.40
CA ASP A 25 -23.88 -16.28 -1.00
C ASP A 25 -22.36 -16.38 -1.06
N SER A 26 -21.87 -17.61 -1.24
CA SER A 26 -20.46 -17.94 -1.38
C SER A 26 -19.96 -17.64 -2.80
N SER A 27 -20.36 -16.49 -3.34
CA SER A 27 -19.82 -15.93 -4.59
C SER A 27 -18.98 -14.69 -4.32
N THR A 28 -18.29 -14.64 -3.17
CA THR A 28 -17.05 -13.87 -3.10
C THR A 28 -16.02 -14.59 -3.95
N ALA A 29 -16.07 -14.35 -5.27
CA ALA A 29 -14.92 -14.57 -6.13
C ALA A 29 -13.75 -13.92 -5.40
N SER A 30 -12.87 -14.76 -4.85
CA SER A 30 -11.57 -14.32 -4.37
C SER A 30 -10.85 -13.81 -5.60
N ARG A 31 -11.08 -12.55 -5.94
CA ARG A 31 -10.16 -11.76 -6.72
C ARG A 31 -8.90 -11.78 -5.88
N SER A 32 -8.02 -12.73 -6.17
CA SER A 32 -6.61 -12.56 -5.94
C SER A 32 -6.25 -11.26 -6.62
N VAL A 33 -6.29 -10.17 -5.84
CA VAL A 33 -5.54 -8.98 -6.18
C VAL A 33 -4.12 -9.50 -6.23
N MET A 34 -3.64 -9.80 -7.43
CA MET A 34 -2.23 -9.83 -7.71
C MET A 34 -1.76 -8.43 -7.35
N ILE A 35 -1.40 -8.23 -6.08
CA ILE A 35 -0.56 -7.12 -5.70
C ILE A 35 0.72 -7.46 -6.45
N ASP A 36 0.86 -6.89 -7.63
CA ASP A 36 2.13 -6.82 -8.31
C ASP A 36 3.02 -5.95 -7.41
N VAL A 37 3.61 -6.60 -6.40
CA VAL A 37 4.78 -6.11 -5.68
C VAL A 37 5.96 -6.21 -6.65
N SER A 38 5.79 -5.75 -7.89
CA SER A 38 6.93 -5.39 -8.70
C SER A 38 7.59 -4.28 -7.92
N ASN A 39 8.69 -4.63 -7.27
CA ASN A 39 9.59 -3.69 -6.66
C ASN A 39 10.23 -2.91 -7.83
N LYS A 40 9.45 -1.97 -8.39
CA LYS A 40 9.76 -1.19 -9.59
C LYS A 40 11.01 -0.34 -9.40
N LEU A 41 11.43 -0.16 -8.14
CA LEU A 41 12.63 0.53 -7.75
C LEU A 41 13.68 -0.46 -7.27
N LYS A 42 14.85 -0.48 -7.91
CA LYS A 42 16.03 -1.22 -7.43
C LYS A 42 17.18 -0.26 -7.22
N VAL A 43 17.97 -0.47 -6.18
CA VAL A 43 19.09 0.39 -5.82
C VAL A 43 20.36 -0.42 -5.62
N TYR A 44 21.46 0.05 -6.18
CA TYR A 44 22.75 -0.60 -6.05
C TYR A 44 23.91 0.40 -6.21
N PRO A 45 25.08 0.16 -5.60
CA PRO A 45 25.31 -0.87 -4.59
C PRO A 45 24.50 -0.57 -3.31
N ASN A 46 24.23 -1.59 -2.51
CA ASN A 46 23.66 -1.44 -1.18
C ASN A 46 24.36 -2.44 -0.26
N PRO A 47 25.24 -2.01 0.67
CA PRO A 47 25.50 -0.62 1.08
C PRO A 47 26.21 0.26 0.02
N SER A 48 26.11 1.59 0.13
CA SER A 48 26.79 2.56 -0.75
C SER A 48 27.47 3.68 0.04
N SER A 49 28.53 4.28 -0.53
CA SER A 49 29.30 5.39 0.05
C SER A 49 29.04 6.73 -0.64
N ASN A 50 29.19 6.81 -1.96
CA ASN A 50 29.21 8.09 -2.69
C ASN A 50 28.19 8.16 -3.83
N TRP A 51 27.99 7.04 -4.54
CA TRP A 51 27.16 7.00 -5.74
C TRP A 51 26.15 5.88 -5.63
N LEU A 52 24.93 6.16 -6.07
CA LEU A 52 23.86 5.18 -6.07
C LEU A 52 23.20 5.12 -7.44
N PHE A 53 23.12 3.92 -7.99
CA PHE A 53 22.33 3.63 -9.17
C PHE A 53 20.92 3.25 -8.75
N VAL A 54 19.93 3.95 -9.30
CA VAL A 54 18.52 3.72 -9.04
C VAL A 54 17.86 3.32 -10.34
N THR A 55 17.41 2.07 -10.42
CA THR A 55 16.62 1.55 -11.55
C THR A 55 15.15 1.78 -11.27
N HIS A 56 14.43 2.36 -12.22
CA HIS A 56 13.01 2.71 -12.15
C HIS A 56 12.33 2.45 -13.50
N PRO A 57 10.98 2.42 -13.57
CA PRO A 57 10.26 2.35 -14.83
C PRO A 57 10.61 3.52 -15.77
N VAL A 58 10.46 3.30 -17.08
CA VAL A 58 10.68 4.35 -18.09
C VAL A 58 9.78 5.55 -17.81
N ILE A 59 10.39 6.74 -17.77
CA ILE A 59 9.66 7.98 -17.51
C ILE A 59 9.34 8.71 -18.81
N ASN A 60 8.05 8.87 -19.09
CA ASN A 60 7.58 9.51 -20.33
C ASN A 60 7.21 11.00 -20.15
N ARG A 61 7.36 11.56 -18.94
CA ARG A 61 6.97 12.95 -18.62
C ARG A 61 8.00 13.65 -17.73
N ARG A 62 8.12 14.96 -17.87
CA ARG A 62 9.00 15.79 -17.04
C ARG A 62 8.44 15.96 -15.61
N GLY A 63 9.31 16.40 -14.69
CA GLY A 63 8.93 16.72 -13.32
C GLY A 63 8.78 15.53 -12.39
N VAL A 64 9.22 14.34 -12.81
CA VAL A 64 9.33 13.19 -11.89
C VAL A 64 10.63 13.29 -11.10
N GLN A 65 10.53 13.07 -9.80
CA GLN A 65 11.65 13.20 -8.87
C GLN A 65 11.87 11.90 -8.10
N LEU A 66 13.15 11.65 -7.80
CA LEU A 66 13.57 10.73 -6.75
C LEU A 66 13.77 11.52 -5.46
N LEU A 67 13.19 11.01 -4.39
CA LEU A 67 13.30 11.60 -3.06
C LEU A 67 14.03 10.62 -2.16
N ILE A 68 15.06 11.08 -1.45
CA ILE A 68 15.69 10.33 -0.37
C ILE A 68 15.24 10.94 0.94
N SER A 69 14.63 10.14 1.81
CA SER A 69 14.21 10.55 3.15
C SER A 69 14.92 9.73 4.22
N ASP A 70 15.19 10.36 5.36
CA ASP A 70 15.67 9.66 6.56
C ASP A 70 14.56 8.79 7.20
N MET A 71 14.90 8.08 8.28
CA MET A 71 13.94 7.23 9.00
C MET A 71 12.80 8.00 9.69
N ASN A 72 12.94 9.32 9.87
CA ASN A 72 11.89 10.19 10.38
C ASN A 72 10.99 10.73 9.26
N GLY A 73 11.26 10.36 8.00
CA GLY A 73 10.52 10.80 6.83
C GLY A 73 10.97 12.15 6.26
N LYS A 74 11.96 12.81 6.86
CA LYS A 74 12.48 14.09 6.36
C LYS A 74 13.23 13.86 5.05
N THR A 75 12.82 14.54 3.99
CA THR A 75 13.54 14.50 2.71
C THR A 75 14.88 15.22 2.85
N VAL A 76 15.96 14.49 2.58
CA VAL A 76 17.35 14.97 2.66
C VAL A 76 17.97 15.21 1.29
N LEU A 77 17.45 14.57 0.25
CA LEU A 77 17.90 14.76 -1.13
C LEU A 77 16.73 14.65 -2.11
N LYS A 78 16.74 15.50 -3.13
CA LYS A 78 15.82 15.43 -4.27
C LYS A 78 16.65 15.43 -5.55
N ALA A 79 16.28 14.56 -6.49
CA ALA A 79 16.92 14.49 -7.80
C ALA A 79 15.86 14.38 -8.89
N ASP A 80 15.98 15.23 -9.91
CA ASP A 80 15.15 15.14 -11.10
C ASP A 80 15.56 13.92 -11.93
N VAL A 81 14.56 13.23 -12.47
CA VAL A 81 14.78 12.06 -13.33
C VAL A 81 14.68 12.47 -14.79
N LYS A 82 15.63 11.98 -15.59
CA LYS A 82 15.61 12.17 -17.04
C LYS A 82 14.49 11.37 -17.68
N ILE A 83 13.83 11.95 -18.68
CA ILE A 83 12.84 11.24 -19.48
C ILE A 83 13.50 10.17 -20.34
N GLN A 84 12.74 9.13 -20.71
CA GLN A 84 13.17 8.03 -21.56
C GLN A 84 14.37 7.23 -21.03
N THR A 85 14.65 7.31 -19.73
CA THR A 85 15.64 6.47 -19.06
C THR A 85 14.98 5.53 -18.06
N MET A 86 15.64 4.41 -17.78
CA MET A 86 15.26 3.44 -16.73
C MET A 86 16.19 3.50 -15.52
N GLN A 87 17.15 4.42 -15.55
CA GLN A 87 18.18 4.52 -14.53
C GLN A 87 18.54 5.98 -14.25
N SER A 88 18.78 6.25 -12.98
CA SER A 88 19.32 7.50 -12.45
C SER A 88 20.56 7.22 -11.60
N ILE A 89 21.52 8.13 -11.64
CA ILE A 89 22.73 8.09 -10.80
C ILE A 89 22.65 9.24 -9.81
N LEU A 90 22.73 8.95 -8.52
CA LEU A 90 22.63 9.92 -7.45
C LEU A 90 23.97 10.06 -6.73
N ASN A 91 24.40 11.30 -6.50
CA ASN A 91 25.48 11.58 -5.56
C ASN A 91 24.91 11.63 -4.13
N ILE A 92 25.37 10.73 -3.27
CA ILE A 92 24.94 10.61 -1.87
C ILE A 92 26.09 10.90 -0.89
N SER A 93 27.21 11.46 -1.35
CA SER A 93 28.41 11.69 -0.52
C SER A 93 28.17 12.64 0.66
N SER A 94 27.17 13.53 0.56
CA SER A 94 26.79 14.47 1.62
C SER A 94 25.89 13.86 2.69
N LEU A 95 25.37 12.64 2.47
CA LEU A 95 24.54 11.95 3.45
C LEU A 95 25.41 11.36 4.56
N ILE A 96 24.94 11.49 5.81
CA ILE A 96 25.55 10.81 6.95
C ILE A 96 25.32 9.29 6.84
N THR A 97 26.20 8.51 7.46
CA THR A 97 26.04 7.05 7.60
C THR A 97 24.68 6.72 8.25
N GLY A 98 23.93 5.79 7.66
CA GLY A 98 22.60 5.46 8.16
C GLY A 98 21.71 4.75 7.15
N VAL A 99 20.42 4.62 7.49
CA VAL A 99 19.41 3.99 6.65
C VAL A 99 18.47 5.06 6.09
N TYR A 100 18.19 4.98 4.80
CA TYR A 100 17.35 5.92 4.08
C TYR A 100 16.29 5.18 3.25
N VAL A 101 15.18 5.88 2.99
CA VAL A 101 14.13 5.42 2.08
C VAL A 101 14.18 6.26 0.81
N ILE A 102 14.32 5.60 -0.32
CA ILE A 102 14.26 6.21 -1.63
C ILE A 102 12.86 6.01 -2.17
N THR A 103 12.21 7.09 -2.54
CA THR A 103 10.88 7.10 -3.13
C THR A 103 10.95 7.64 -4.56
N TRP A 104 10.35 6.90 -5.47
CA TRP A 104 10.03 7.33 -6.82
C TRP A 104 8.51 7.42 -6.96
N SER A 105 8.00 8.44 -7.63
CA SER A 105 6.58 8.53 -7.98
C SER A 105 6.35 9.27 -9.28
N ASN A 106 5.53 8.69 -10.16
CA ASN A 106 5.04 9.36 -11.37
C ASN A 106 3.56 9.76 -11.27
N GLY A 107 3.03 9.91 -10.05
CA GLY A 107 1.64 10.28 -9.77
C GLY A 107 0.63 9.13 -9.89
N ASN A 108 0.89 8.14 -10.75
CA ASN A 108 0.06 6.94 -10.87
C ASN A 108 0.68 5.75 -10.13
N GLU A 109 2.00 5.68 -10.18
CA GLU A 109 2.80 4.61 -9.60
C GLU A 109 3.79 5.20 -8.61
N ARG A 110 4.09 4.42 -7.57
CA ARG A 110 5.06 4.73 -6.56
C ARG A 110 5.94 3.51 -6.32
N GLY A 111 7.25 3.73 -6.25
CA GLY A 111 8.23 2.72 -5.90
C GLY A 111 9.05 3.18 -4.70
N THR A 112 9.40 2.25 -3.82
CA THR A 112 10.25 2.53 -2.66
C THR A 112 11.37 1.52 -2.55
N ALA A 113 12.55 1.95 -2.15
CA ALA A 113 13.69 1.09 -1.89
C ALA A 113 14.47 1.60 -0.68
N MET A 114 15.06 0.68 0.09
CA MET A 114 15.92 1.04 1.21
C MET A 114 17.37 1.17 0.77
N LEU A 115 18.06 2.16 1.31
CA LEU A 115 19.48 2.41 1.13
C LEU A 115 20.18 2.33 2.49
N GLN A 116 21.23 1.52 2.58
CA GLN A 116 22.21 1.54 3.66
C GLN A 116 23.42 2.37 3.20
N LYS A 117 23.62 3.53 3.83
CA LYS A 117 24.74 4.44 3.60
C LYS A 117 25.85 4.13 4.60
N ASN A 118 27.07 3.92 4.08
CA ASN A 118 28.30 3.78 4.88
C ASN A 118 28.96 5.13 5.14
#